data_AF-A0A0F9JPP2-F1
#
_entry.id   AF-A0A0F9JPP2-F1
#
_cell.length_a   1.000
_cell.length_b   1.000
_cell.length_c   1.000
_cell.angle_alpha   90.00
_cell.angle_beta   90.00
_cell.angle_gamma   90.00
#
_symmetry.space_group_name_H-M   'P 1'
#
loop_
_entity.id
_entity.type
_entity.pdbx_description
1 polymer ?
#
loop_
_entity_poly.entity_id
_entity_poly.type
_entity_poly.pdbx_seq_one_letter_code
_entity_poly.pdbx_strand_id
1 'polypeptide(L)'
;MNTVYAIGFPNGKLYVGITSQTVAKRLNEHIRNSRRGMTYAIHHALRKYGRNVRLIVLAQDVSWAEAQDLEIWWISRLSTLHGPGYNLTAGGEGTLNRKFTTEALAKMSKAAMGNQRCKGRKYTKEARRKMSRAQIERVK
;
A
#
# COMPACT_ATOMS: atom_id res chain seq x y z
N MET A 1 -1.82 -17.03 -1.90
CA MET A 1 -0.91 -17.13 -3.04
C MET A 1 -0.75 -15.73 -3.63
N ASN A 2 0.47 -15.21 -3.70
CA ASN A 2 0.77 -13.86 -4.17
C ASN A 2 1.62 -13.93 -5.44
N THR A 3 1.61 -12.85 -6.21
CA THR A 3 2.39 -12.68 -7.43
C THR A 3 3.21 -11.41 -7.34
N VAL A 4 4.50 -11.51 -7.60
CA VAL A 4 5.43 -10.38 -7.74
C VAL A 4 5.54 -10.06 -9.22
N TYR A 5 5.41 -8.78 -9.57
CA TYR A 5 5.40 -8.34 -10.96
C TYR A 5 6.18 -7.05 -11.15
N ALA A 6 6.57 -6.79 -12.40
CA ALA A 6 7.08 -5.50 -12.84
C ALA A 6 6.23 -4.91 -13.97
N ILE A 7 6.17 -3.58 -14.01
CA ILE A 7 5.60 -2.79 -15.10
C ILE A 7 6.73 -1.97 -15.72
N GLY A 8 7.03 -2.26 -16.99
CA GLY A 8 7.96 -1.49 -17.81
C GLY A 8 7.27 -0.41 -18.61
N PHE A 9 7.85 0.78 -18.61
CA PHE A 9 7.36 1.94 -19.33
C PHE A 9 8.25 2.27 -20.54
N PRO A 10 7.72 2.95 -21.58
CA PRO A 10 8.46 3.24 -22.82
C PRO A 10 9.71 4.11 -22.62
N ASN A 11 9.81 4.82 -21.49
CA ASN A 11 10.99 5.60 -21.12
C ASN A 11 12.08 4.76 -20.42
N GLY A 12 11.99 3.43 -20.47
CA GLY A 12 12.93 2.51 -19.84
C GLY A 12 12.78 2.38 -18.32
N LYS A 13 11.81 3.07 -17.72
CA LYS A 13 11.59 3.01 -16.28
C LYS A 13 10.74 1.80 -15.87
N LEU A 14 10.96 1.32 -14.65
CA LEU A 14 10.30 0.15 -14.10
C LEU A 14 9.57 0.45 -12.77
N TYR A 15 8.49 -0.29 -12.53
CA TYR A 15 7.80 -0.36 -11.25
C TYR A 15 7.70 -1.82 -10.83
N VAL A 16 8.06 -2.17 -9.61
CA VAL A 16 7.88 -3.51 -9.02
C VAL A 16 6.79 -3.45 -7.98
N GLY A 17 5.96 -4.49 -7.89
CA GLY A 17 5.00 -4.61 -6.80
C GLY A 17 4.47 -6.02 -6.62
N ILE A 18 3.71 -6.18 -5.55
CA ILE A 18 3.05 -7.45 -5.19
C ILE A 18 1.54 -7.35 -5.34
N THR A 19 0.90 -8.48 -5.64
CA THR A 19 -0.56 -8.58 -5.68
C THR A 19 -1.04 -9.98 -5.32
N SER A 20 -2.18 -10.05 -4.63
CA SER A 20 -2.93 -11.30 -4.40
C SER A 20 -3.94 -11.60 -5.52
N GLN A 21 -4.09 -10.68 -6.48
CA GLN A 21 -4.98 -10.82 -7.63
C GLN A 21 -4.15 -11.10 -8.90
N THR A 22 -4.81 -11.31 -10.03
CA THR A 22 -4.08 -11.40 -11.30
C THR A 22 -3.42 -10.05 -11.63
N VAL A 23 -2.24 -10.11 -12.24
CA VAL A 23 -1.47 -8.92 -12.55
C VAL A 23 -2.20 -7.99 -13.54
N ALA A 24 -2.95 -8.56 -14.48
CA ALA A 24 -3.80 -7.80 -15.40
C ALA A 24 -4.88 -7.00 -14.66
N LYS A 25 -5.54 -7.61 -13.66
CA LYS A 25 -6.54 -6.93 -12.84
C LYS A 25 -5.90 -5.81 -12.02
N ARG A 26 -4.72 -6.07 -11.46
CA ARG A 26 -3.95 -5.05 -10.73
C ARG A 26 -3.56 -3.87 -11.61
N LEU A 27 -3.13 -4.10 -12.85
CA LEU A 27 -2.84 -3.02 -13.80
C LEU A 27 -4.08 -2.17 -14.09
N ASN A 28 -5.24 -2.80 -14.32
CA ASN A 28 -6.49 -2.09 -14.54
C ASN A 28 -6.87 -1.21 -13.33
N GLU A 29 -6.64 -1.69 -12.10
CA GLU A 29 -6.80 -0.87 -10.89
C GLU A 29 -5.86 0.34 -10.89
N HIS A 30 -4.59 0.15 -11.23
CA HIS A 30 -3.63 1.26 -11.33
C HIS A 30 -4.07 2.30 -12.37
N ILE A 31 -4.56 1.89 -13.53
CA ILE A 31 -5.10 2.78 -14.57
C ILE A 31 -6.34 3.52 -14.07
N ARG A 32 -7.26 2.82 -13.41
CA ARG A 32 -8.46 3.46 -12.83
C ARG A 32 -8.07 4.49 -11.76
N ASN A 33 -7.15 4.14 -10.87
CA ASN A 33 -6.66 5.01 -9.81
C ASN A 33 -5.91 6.23 -10.37
N SER A 34 -5.16 6.06 -11.46
CA SER A 34 -4.48 7.17 -12.12
C SER A 34 -5.48 8.16 -12.71
N ARG A 35 -6.58 7.69 -13.31
CA ARG A 35 -7.69 8.55 -13.81
C ARG A 35 -8.42 9.29 -12.70
N ARG A 36 -8.48 8.72 -11.48
CA ARG A 36 -9.07 9.35 -10.29
C ARG A 36 -8.18 10.43 -9.65
N GLY A 37 -7.02 10.74 -10.24
CA GLY A 37 -6.14 11.81 -9.76
C GLY A 37 -5.18 11.41 -8.65
N MET A 38 -4.95 10.11 -8.42
CA MET A 38 -3.93 9.67 -7.45
C MET A 38 -2.52 10.17 -7.84
N THR A 39 -1.74 10.57 -6.84
CA THR A 39 -0.48 11.33 -7.00
C THR A 39 0.78 10.47 -6.96
N TYR A 40 0.65 9.14 -6.93
CA TYR A 40 1.81 8.25 -6.95
C TYR A 40 2.56 8.32 -8.29
N ALA A 41 3.89 8.19 -8.27
CA ALA A 41 4.74 8.34 -9.45
C ALA A 41 4.34 7.42 -10.62
N ILE A 42 4.01 6.16 -10.31
CA ILE A 42 3.47 5.19 -11.28
C ILE A 42 2.16 5.68 -11.94
N HIS A 43 1.29 6.38 -11.18
CA HIS A 43 0.03 6.90 -11.71
C HIS A 43 0.25 8.08 -12.67
N HIS A 44 1.23 8.94 -12.40
CA HIS A 44 1.65 9.95 -13.37
C HIS A 44 2.17 9.31 -14.66
N ALA A 45 2.99 8.25 -14.55
CA ALA A 45 3.50 7.52 -15.71
C ALA A 45 2.36 6.87 -16.51
N LEU A 46 1.40 6.24 -15.84
CA LEU A 46 0.24 5.64 -16.49
C LEU A 46 -0.71 6.66 -17.12
N ARG A 47 -0.80 7.89 -16.58
CA ARG A 47 -1.53 8.98 -17.25
C ARG A 47 -0.80 9.43 -18.53
N LYS A 48 0.53 9.46 -18.50
CA LYS A 48 1.36 9.88 -19.64
C LYS A 48 1.41 8.85 -20.77
N TYR A 49 1.61 7.57 -20.44
CA TYR A 49 1.83 6.50 -21.42
C TYR A 49 0.61 5.58 -21.63
N GLY A 50 -0.43 5.71 -20.79
CA GLY A 50 -1.64 4.91 -20.91
C GLY A 50 -1.38 3.41 -20.72
N ARG A 51 -1.92 2.61 -21.66
CA ARG A 51 -1.75 1.14 -21.70
C ARG A 51 -0.48 0.69 -22.42
N ASN A 52 0.33 1.63 -22.93
CA ASN A 52 1.61 1.31 -23.55
C ASN A 52 2.66 0.99 -22.48
N VAL A 53 2.45 -0.14 -21.78
CA VAL A 53 3.31 -0.63 -20.72
C VAL A 53 3.50 -2.13 -20.89
N ARG A 54 4.66 -2.64 -20.47
CA ARG A 54 4.97 -4.07 -20.49
C ARG A 54 4.75 -4.65 -19.11
N LEU A 55 3.93 -5.70 -19.04
CA LEU A 55 3.71 -6.46 -17.82
C LEU A 55 4.65 -7.66 -17.78
N ILE A 56 5.41 -7.79 -16.70
CA ILE A 56 6.38 -8.86 -16.50
C ILE A 56 6.03 -9.54 -15.17
N VAL A 57 5.88 -10.85 -15.19
CA VAL A 57 5.67 -11.63 -13.96
C VAL A 57 7.02 -12.14 -13.48
N LEU A 58 7.40 -11.80 -12.25
CA LEU A 58 8.71 -12.12 -11.68
C LEU A 58 8.66 -13.38 -10.81
N ALA A 59 7.57 -13.56 -10.06
CA ALA A 59 7.32 -14.76 -9.27
C ALA A 59 5.80 -14.96 -9.11
N GLN A 60 5.34 -16.19 -9.12
CA GLN A 60 3.94 -16.57 -8.91
C GLN A 60 3.85 -17.59 -7.79
N ASP A 61 2.68 -17.67 -7.18
CA ASP A 61 2.34 -18.64 -6.16
C ASP A 61 3.28 -18.66 -4.94
N VAL A 62 3.69 -17.46 -4.50
CA VAL A 62 4.55 -17.29 -3.33
C VAL A 62 3.75 -16.91 -2.09
N SER A 63 4.27 -17.26 -0.92
CA SER A 63 3.74 -16.77 0.36
C SER A 63 3.88 -15.26 0.46
N TRP A 64 3.21 -14.64 1.44
CA TRP A 64 3.32 -13.20 1.64
C TRP A 64 4.75 -12.79 2.04
N ALA A 65 5.38 -13.54 2.94
CA ALA A 65 6.75 -13.27 3.39
C ALA A 65 7.75 -13.34 2.22
N GLU A 66 7.69 -14.42 1.44
CA GLU A 66 8.54 -14.57 0.25
C GLU A 66 8.28 -13.48 -0.79
N ALA A 67 7.02 -13.09 -1.00
CA ALA A 67 6.68 -12.00 -1.92
C ALA A 67 7.31 -10.68 -1.49
N GLN A 68 7.37 -10.39 -0.18
CA GLN A 68 8.01 -9.18 0.34
C GLN A 68 9.52 -9.22 0.14
N ASP A 69 10.16 -10.36 0.44
CA ASP A 69 11.61 -10.52 0.26
C ASP A 69 12.00 -10.41 -1.23
N LEU A 70 11.22 -11.03 -2.11
CA LEU A 70 11.40 -10.93 -3.56
C LEU A 70 11.15 -9.51 -4.06
N GLU A 71 10.15 -8.79 -3.55
CA GLU A 71 9.90 -7.39 -3.91
C GLU A 71 11.12 -6.51 -3.57
N ILE A 72 11.66 -6.63 -2.36
CA ILE A 72 12.86 -5.89 -1.93
C ILE A 72 14.04 -6.23 -2.84
N TRP A 73 14.25 -7.53 -3.09
CA TRP A 73 15.34 -8.01 -3.94
C TRP A 73 15.26 -7.43 -5.35
N TRP A 74 14.07 -7.47 -5.97
CA TRP A 74 13.86 -6.95 -7.32
C TRP A 74 13.95 -5.42 -7.40
N ILE A 75 13.43 -4.69 -6.40
CA ILE A 75 13.56 -3.23 -6.34
C ILE A 75 15.03 -2.82 -6.27
N SER A 76 15.82 -3.52 -5.47
CA SER A 76 17.27 -3.31 -5.36
C SER A 76 17.98 -3.68 -6.67
N ARG A 77 17.74 -4.88 -7.19
CA ARG A 77 18.38 -5.41 -8.40
C ARG A 77 18.12 -4.56 -9.64
N LEU A 78 16.90 -4.02 -9.77
CA LEU A 78 16.48 -3.20 -10.91
C LEU A 78 16.61 -1.70 -10.64
N SER A 79 17.09 -1.30 -9.45
CA SER A 79 17.23 0.10 -9.02
C SER A 79 15.95 0.92 -9.25
N THR A 80 14.79 0.38 -8.89
CA THR A 80 13.49 1.04 -9.15
C THR A 80 13.10 2.06 -8.09
N LEU A 81 13.88 2.19 -7.01
CA LEU A 81 13.67 3.14 -5.92
C LEU A 81 14.17 4.55 -6.26
N HIS A 82 15.34 4.65 -6.88
CA HIS A 82 16.00 5.91 -7.23
C HIS A 82 16.54 5.80 -8.66
N GLY A 83 16.28 6.81 -9.52
CA GLY A 83 16.73 6.82 -10.92
C GLY A 83 15.68 6.34 -11.94
N PRO A 84 15.90 5.24 -12.69
CA PRO A 84 15.00 4.74 -13.74
C PRO A 84 13.80 3.96 -13.17
N GLY A 85 13.24 4.43 -12.06
CA GLY A 85 12.23 3.71 -11.30
C GLY A 85 11.01 4.54 -10.94
N TYR A 86 9.92 3.87 -10.59
CA TYR A 86 8.69 4.47 -10.08
C TYR A 86 8.30 3.96 -8.69
N ASN A 87 9.10 3.09 -8.06
CA ASN A 87 8.87 2.70 -6.67
C ASN A 87 9.20 3.88 -5.74
N LEU A 88 8.37 4.07 -4.71
CA LEU A 88 8.55 5.16 -3.74
C LEU A 88 9.26 4.69 -2.46
N THR A 89 9.27 3.37 -2.23
CA THR A 89 9.87 2.73 -1.06
C THR A 89 10.69 1.53 -1.53
N ALA A 90 11.67 1.11 -0.72
CA ALA A 90 12.55 -0.02 -1.03
C ALA A 90 11.85 -1.38 -1.07
N GLY A 91 10.52 -1.43 -0.86
CA GLY A 91 9.76 -2.66 -0.61
C GLY A 91 9.72 -3.02 0.87
N GLY A 92 9.01 -4.08 1.21
CA GLY A 92 8.95 -4.60 2.60
C GLY A 92 8.00 -3.84 3.55
N GLU A 93 7.68 -2.59 3.23
CA GLU A 93 6.67 -1.80 3.94
C GLU A 93 5.25 -2.21 3.53
N GLY A 94 4.85 -3.43 3.87
CA GLY A 94 3.42 -3.67 4.07
C GLY A 94 2.92 -2.72 5.17
N THR A 95 1.72 -2.13 5.01
CA THR A 95 1.12 -1.24 6.01
C THR A 95 1.03 -1.87 7.40
N LEU A 96 1.11 -3.20 7.49
CA LEU A 96 1.01 -4.01 8.71
C LEU A 96 2.14 -3.74 9.73
N ASN A 97 3.35 -3.34 9.30
CA ASN A 97 4.50 -3.20 10.20
C ASN A 97 5.07 -1.77 10.29
N ARG A 98 4.29 -0.76 9.87
CA ARG A 98 4.72 0.63 9.95
C ARG A 98 4.74 1.10 11.41
N LYS A 99 5.89 0.99 12.06
CA LYS A 99 6.13 1.57 13.39
C LYS A 99 6.28 3.08 13.22
N PHE A 100 5.30 3.84 13.71
CA PHE A 100 5.44 5.29 13.81
C PHE A 100 6.53 5.61 14.83
N THR A 101 7.37 6.61 14.53
CA THR A 101 8.33 7.13 15.51
C THR A 101 7.59 7.70 16.71
N THR A 102 8.25 7.71 17.87
CA THR A 102 7.72 8.31 19.11
C THR A 102 7.32 9.78 18.89
N GLU A 103 8.09 10.52 18.09
CA GLU A 103 7.79 11.90 17.71
C GLU A 103 6.53 12.03 16.85
N ALA A 104 6.35 11.14 15.86
CA ALA A 104 5.14 11.14 15.04
C ALA A 104 3.90 10.83 15.88
N LEU A 105 4.02 9.86 16.80
CA LEU A 105 2.98 9.53 17.78
C LEU A 105 2.67 10.72 18.70
N ALA A 106 3.69 11.39 19.20
CA ALA A 106 3.53 12.58 20.06
C ALA A 106 2.86 13.74 19.30
N LYS A 107 3.21 13.98 18.03
CA LYS A 107 2.58 14.99 17.18
C LYS A 107 1.10 14.70 16.93
N MET A 108 0.77 13.43 16.62
CA MET A 108 -0.63 12.99 16.46
C MET A 108 -1.41 13.13 17.77
N SER A 109 -0.81 12.76 18.90
CA SER A 109 -1.40 12.92 20.24
C SER A 109 -1.68 14.39 20.57
N LYS A 110 -0.69 15.29 20.37
CA LYS A 110 -0.86 16.73 20.58
C LYS A 110 -1.98 17.33 19.72
N ALA A 111 -2.09 16.93 18.45
CA ALA A 111 -3.18 17.37 17.58
C ALA A 111 -4.56 16.85 18.05
N ALA A 112 -4.61 15.67 18.66
CA ALA A 112 -5.84 15.08 19.18
C ALA A 112 -6.27 15.66 20.54
N MET A 113 -5.33 16.08 21.40
CA MET A 113 -5.57 16.53 22.79
C MET A 113 -6.47 17.78 22.93
N GLY A 114 -6.81 18.48 21.86
CA GLY A 114 -7.75 19.62 21.86
C GLY A 114 -9.12 19.32 21.25
N ASN A 115 -9.37 18.11 20.74
CA ASN A 115 -10.59 17.83 19.98
C ASN A 115 -11.81 17.68 20.90
N GLN A 116 -12.64 18.73 20.97
CA GLN A 116 -13.82 18.77 21.83
C GLN A 116 -15.07 18.11 21.20
N ARG A 117 -15.04 17.71 19.92
CA ARG A 117 -16.23 17.22 19.18
C ARG A 117 -16.94 16.03 19.82
N CYS A 118 -16.20 15.21 20.58
CA CYS A 118 -16.72 14.03 21.26
C CYS A 118 -16.69 14.16 22.80
N LYS A 119 -16.26 15.31 23.34
CA LYS A 119 -16.14 15.52 24.79
C LYS A 119 -17.53 15.51 25.41
N GLY A 120 -17.77 14.61 26.36
CA GLY A 120 -19.08 14.46 27.03
C GLY A 120 -20.13 13.62 26.28
N ARG A 121 -19.81 13.10 25.09
CA ARG A 121 -20.73 12.22 24.34
C ARG A 121 -20.92 10.90 25.10
N LYS A 122 -22.15 10.62 25.55
CA LYS A 122 -22.52 9.36 26.19
C LYS A 122 -23.06 8.38 25.15
N TYR A 123 -22.53 7.16 25.15
CA TYR A 123 -23.08 6.07 24.34
C TYR A 123 -24.39 5.55 24.94
N THR A 124 -25.30 5.10 24.09
CA THR A 124 -26.49 4.36 24.52
C THR A 124 -26.10 3.02 25.15
N LYS A 125 -26.96 2.47 26.01
CA LYS A 125 -26.71 1.16 26.64
C LYS A 125 -26.49 0.05 25.59
N GLU A 126 -27.25 0.08 24.51
CA GLU A 126 -27.13 -0.87 23.40
C GLU A 126 -25.79 -0.75 22.67
N ALA A 127 -25.37 0.47 22.31
CA ALA A 127 -24.07 0.70 21.68
C ALA A 127 -22.91 0.25 22.58
N ARG A 128 -23.00 0.49 23.90
CA ARG A 128 -22.00 0.04 24.87
C ARG A 128 -21.93 -1.48 24.96
N ARG A 129 -23.06 -2.18 24.95
CA ARG A 129 -23.13 -3.66 24.94
C ARG A 129 -22.53 -4.24 23.65
N LYS A 130 -22.86 -3.66 22.49
CA LYS A 130 -22.34 -4.09 21.18
C LYS A 130 -20.81 -3.94 21.11
N MET A 131 -20.26 -2.82 21.58
CA MET A 131 -18.81 -2.61 21.65
C MET A 131 -18.13 -3.60 22.61
N SER A 132 -18.70 -3.82 23.80
CA SER A 132 -18.17 -4.78 24.78
C SER A 132 -18.13 -6.20 24.22
N ARG A 133 -19.21 -6.66 23.58
CA ARG A 133 -19.28 -7.99 22.95
C ARG A 133 -18.22 -8.15 21.86
N ALA A 134 -18.09 -7.16 20.97
CA ALA A 134 -17.09 -7.18 19.90
C ALA A 134 -15.65 -7.22 20.45
N GLN A 135 -15.40 -6.59 21.60
CA GLN A 135 -14.08 -6.62 22.23
C GLN A 135 -13.77 -8.00 22.85
N ILE A 136 -14.76 -8.66 23.46
CA ILE A 136 -14.62 -10.01 24.00
C ILE A 136 -14.41 -11.04 22.88
N GLU A 137 -15.17 -10.94 21.78
CA GLU A 137 -15.04 -11.83 20.62
C GLU A 137 -13.68 -11.70 19.91
N ARG A 138 -13.02 -10.54 20.00
CA ARG A 138 -11.70 -10.29 19.38
C ARG A 138 -10.52 -10.85 20.19
N VAL A 139 -10.74 -11.20 21.45
CA VAL A 139 -9.73 -11.74 22.38
C VAL A 139 -9.82 -13.28 22.49
N LYS A 140 -10.92 -13.87 22.01
CA LYS A 140 -11.04 -15.32 21.81
C LYS A 140 -10.45 -15.73 20.46
#